data_AF-A0A659UH59-F1
#
_entry.id   AF-A0A659UH59-F1
#
_cell.length_a   1.000
_cell.length_b   1.000
_cell.length_c   1.000
_cell.angle_alpha   90.00
_cell.angle_beta   90.00
_cell.angle_gamma   90.00
#
_symmetry.space_group_name_H-M   'P 1'
#
loop_
_entity.id
_entity.type
_entity.pdbx_description
1 polymer ?
#
loop_
_entity_poly.entity_id
_entity_poly.type
_entity_poly.pdbx_seq_one_letter_code
_entity_poly.pdbx_strand_id
1 'polypeptide(L)'
;LETGKIARQADGAVLATYGETKVLATVVSMKEPKPGLDFFPLTVNYQEKTYAAGKIPGGYFKREGRPSEKETLVSRLIDRPIRPLFADGYKNDTQ
;
A
#
# COMPACT_ATOMS: atom_id res chain seq x y z
N LEU A 1 3.04 -17.15 -1.77
CA LEU A 1 3.64 -15.81 -1.91
C LEU A 1 4.49 -15.82 -3.17
N GLU A 2 4.38 -14.81 -4.01
CA GLU A 2 5.15 -14.70 -5.27
C GLU A 2 5.84 -13.33 -5.36
N THR A 3 7.05 -13.28 -5.92
CA THR A 3 7.83 -12.05 -6.14
C THR A 3 8.61 -12.12 -7.45
N GLY A 4 9.18 -10.99 -7.89
CA GLY A 4 10.08 -10.89 -9.05
C GLY A 4 9.44 -10.79 -10.44
N LYS A 5 8.13 -11.05 -10.57
CA LYS A 5 7.42 -11.02 -11.87
C LYS A 5 6.74 -9.68 -12.17
N ILE A 6 6.16 -9.03 -11.16
CA ILE A 6 5.32 -7.82 -11.29
C ILE A 6 5.93 -6.71 -10.44
N ALA A 7 5.72 -5.44 -10.83
CA ALA A 7 6.19 -4.26 -10.10
C ALA A 7 7.71 -4.26 -9.82
N ARG A 8 8.50 -4.70 -10.80
CA ARG A 8 9.97 -4.89 -10.69
C ARG A 8 10.78 -3.61 -10.42
N GLN A 9 10.15 -2.44 -10.49
CA GLN A 9 10.78 -1.15 -10.20
C GLN A 9 10.57 -0.68 -8.76
N ALA A 10 9.66 -1.33 -8.02
CA ALA A 10 9.53 -1.08 -6.59
C ALA A 10 10.71 -1.70 -5.83
N ASP A 11 11.05 -1.14 -4.67
CA ASP A 11 12.11 -1.70 -3.81
C ASP A 11 11.73 -3.08 -3.27
N GLY A 12 10.42 -3.30 -3.04
CA GLY A 12 9.84 -4.59 -2.73
C GLY A 12 8.48 -4.79 -3.40
N ALA A 13 8.20 -5.99 -3.88
CA ALA A 13 6.89 -6.36 -4.41
C ALA A 13 6.56 -7.83 -4.12
N VAL A 14 5.39 -8.08 -3.55
CA VAL A 14 4.90 -9.42 -3.23
C VAL A 14 3.43 -9.55 -3.65
N LEU A 15 3.13 -10.58 -4.43
CA LEU A 15 1.78 -11.03 -4.68
C LEU A 15 1.42 -12.12 -3.67
N ALA A 16 0.54 -11.80 -2.73
CA ALA A 16 -0.03 -12.75 -1.79
C ALA A 16 -1.29 -13.37 -2.41
N THR A 17 -1.46 -14.68 -2.23
CA THR A 17 -2.66 -15.41 -2.67
C THR A 17 -3.12 -16.28 -1.51
N TYR A 18 -4.40 -16.15 -1.17
CA TYR A 18 -5.06 -16.97 -0.16
C TYR A 18 -6.39 -17.46 -0.72
N GLY A 19 -6.48 -18.77 -1.00
CA GLY A 19 -7.55 -19.32 -1.83
C GLY A 19 -7.59 -18.62 -3.19
N GLU A 20 -8.75 -18.05 -3.53
CA GLU A 20 -8.97 -17.31 -4.78
C GLU A 20 -8.68 -15.80 -4.66
N THR A 21 -8.39 -15.31 -3.45
CA THR A 21 -8.12 -13.89 -3.21
C THR A 21 -6.65 -13.57 -3.45
N LYS A 22 -6.37 -12.51 -4.23
CA LYS A 22 -5.01 -12.03 -4.51
C LYS A 22 -4.83 -10.58 -4.05
N VAL A 23 -3.69 -10.30 -3.44
CA VAL A 23 -3.28 -8.94 -3.01
C VAL A 23 -1.86 -8.68 -3.49
N LEU A 24 -1.65 -7.59 -4.22
CA LEU A 24 -0.33 -7.10 -4.58
C LEU A 24 0.10 -6.05 -3.56
N ALA A 25 1.13 -6.33 -2.79
CA ALA A 25 1.78 -5.38 -1.90
C ALA A 25 3.10 -4.92 -2.52
N THR A 26 3.28 -3.61 -2.63
CA THR A 26 4.51 -2.98 -3.12
C THR A 26 5.01 -2.01 -2.08
N VAL A 27 6.33 -1.90 -1.95
CA VAL A 27 7.00 -0.96 -1.05
C VAL A 27 8.01 -0.17 -1.84
N VAL A 28 8.02 1.15 -1.64
CA VAL A 28 9.03 2.07 -2.17
C VAL A 28 9.51 2.96 -1.04
N SER A 29 10.82 3.10 -0.92
CA SER A 29 11.45 4.06 -0.02
C SER A 29 12.35 5.00 -0.79
N MET A 30 12.24 6.28 -0.49
CA MET A 30 13.21 7.26 -0.99
C MET A 30 14.62 6.90 -0.47
N LYS A 31 15.63 7.15 -1.31
CA LYS A 31 17.03 6.92 -0.94
C LYS A 31 17.56 7.92 0.08
N GLU A 32 17.01 9.13 0.05
CA GLU A 32 17.40 10.22 0.91
C GLU A 32 16.22 10.68 1.78
N PRO A 33 16.48 11.12 3.02
CA PRO A 33 15.45 11.66 3.89
C PRO A 33 14.91 12.97 3.34
N LYS A 34 13.62 13.20 3.53
CA LYS A 34 12.97 14.42 3.04
C LYS A 34 13.31 15.59 3.97
N PRO A 35 13.84 16.71 3.45
CA PRO A 35 14.25 17.83 4.29
C PRO A 35 13.04 18.45 4.99
N GLY A 36 13.22 18.85 6.24
CA GLY A 36 12.18 19.53 7.04
C GLY A 36 11.18 18.61 7.75
N LEU A 37 11.34 17.28 7.69
CA LEU A 37 10.53 16.35 8.48
C LEU A 37 11.24 15.93 9.78
N ASP A 38 10.55 16.10 10.89
CA ASP A 38 10.97 15.70 12.23
C ASP A 38 10.44 14.32 12.64
N PHE A 39 9.52 13.74 11.87
CA PHE A 39 8.93 12.41 12.08
C PHE A 39 9.22 11.43 10.93
N PHE A 40 8.93 10.15 11.14
CA PHE A 40 9.03 9.09 10.11
C PHE A 40 7.82 9.13 9.15
N PRO A 41 8.02 9.52 7.87
CA PRO A 41 6.94 9.61 6.89
C PRO A 41 6.64 8.25 6.27
N LEU A 42 5.76 7.50 6.92
CA LEU A 42 5.18 6.25 6.41
C LEU A 42 3.75 6.50 5.95
N THR A 43 3.48 6.14 4.70
CA THR A 43 2.15 6.16 4.08
C THR A 43 1.74 4.74 3.72
N VAL A 44 0.60 4.27 4.23
CA VAL A 44 0.04 2.98 3.80
C VAL A 44 -1.25 3.22 3.04
N ASN A 45 -1.31 2.72 1.81
CA ASN A 45 -2.47 2.84 0.93
C ASN A 45 -3.02 1.46 0.57
N TYR A 46 -4.18 1.10 1.12
CA TYR A 46 -4.94 -0.06 0.69
C TYR A 46 -6.06 0.37 -0.27
N GLN A 47 -6.14 -0.26 -1.44
CA GLN A 47 -7.16 0.00 -2.44
C GLN A 47 -7.80 -1.30 -2.92
N GLU A 48 -9.13 -1.35 -2.90
CA GLU A 48 -9.92 -2.43 -3.50
C GLU A 48 -10.25 -2.07 -4.95
N LYS A 49 -10.07 -3.02 -5.86
CA LYS A 49 -10.45 -2.85 -7.26
C LYS A 49 -11.75 -3.57 -7.52
N THR A 50 -12.75 -2.89 -8.11
CA THR A 50 -14.07 -3.52 -8.29
C THR A 50 -14.03 -4.69 -9.25
N TYR A 51 -13.08 -4.68 -10.19
CA TYR A 51 -12.84 -5.80 -11.10
C TYR A 51 -12.46 -7.09 -10.37
N ALA A 52 -11.89 -7.01 -9.15
CA ALA A 52 -11.55 -8.19 -8.36
C ALA A 52 -12.79 -9.00 -7.96
N ALA A 53 -13.96 -8.36 -7.92
CA ALA A 53 -15.25 -9.00 -7.70
C ALA A 53 -16.08 -9.17 -9.00
N GLY A 54 -15.47 -8.95 -10.17
CA GLY A 54 -16.17 -9.00 -11.46
C GLY A 54 -17.19 -7.87 -11.67
N LYS A 55 -17.05 -6.74 -10.97
CA LYS A 55 -17.99 -5.62 -11.02
C LYS A 55 -17.38 -4.38 -11.67
N ILE A 56 -18.19 -3.66 -12.42
CA ILE A 56 -17.86 -2.32 -12.92
C ILE A 56 -18.13 -1.31 -11.78
N PRO A 57 -17.25 -0.32 -11.54
CA PRO A 57 -17.49 0.68 -10.51
C PRO A 57 -18.82 1.41 -10.73
N GLY A 58 -19.55 1.64 -9.63
CA GLY A 58 -20.77 2.44 -9.66
C GLY A 58 -20.52 3.93 -9.95
N GLY A 59 -21.58 4.70 -10.16
CA GLY A 59 -21.50 6.14 -10.40
C GLY A 59 -21.28 6.55 -11.87
N TYR A 60 -21.21 7.86 -12.10
CA TYR A 60 -21.14 8.46 -13.44
C TYR A 60 -19.79 8.17 -14.14
N PHE A 61 -18.69 8.31 -13.41
CA PHE A 61 -17.33 8.16 -13.96
C PHE A 61 -16.86 6.71 -14.13
N LYS A 62 -17.61 5.71 -13.63
CA LYS A 62 -17.28 4.28 -13.74
C LYS A 62 -15.84 3.93 -13.32
N ARG A 63 -15.32 4.60 -12.28
CA ARG A 63 -13.95 4.44 -11.76
C ARG A 63 -13.94 4.42 -10.24
N GLU A 64 -12.99 3.71 -9.63
CA GLU A 64 -12.76 3.80 -8.18
C GLU A 64 -12.41 5.23 -7.77
N GLY A 65 -13.06 5.72 -6.73
CA GLY A 65 -12.96 7.11 -6.26
C GLY A 65 -12.10 7.24 -5.00
N ARG A 66 -12.59 8.05 -4.06
CA ARG A 66 -11.98 8.18 -2.74
C ARG A 66 -12.01 6.84 -2.00
N PRO A 67 -10.98 6.52 -1.19
CA PRO A 67 -10.99 5.35 -0.34
C PRO A 67 -12.24 5.30 0.54
N SER A 68 -12.84 4.13 0.62
CA SER A 68 -13.91 3.82 1.54
C SER A 68 -13.41 3.82 3.00
N GLU A 69 -14.35 3.84 3.94
CA GLU A 69 -14.03 3.69 5.36
C GLU A 69 -13.27 2.37 5.61
N LYS A 70 -13.71 1.28 4.98
CA LYS A 70 -13.05 -0.03 5.07
C LYS A 70 -11.61 0.05 4.58
N GLU A 71 -11.36 0.67 3.43
CA GLU A 71 -10.00 0.81 2.90
C GLU A 71 -9.10 1.64 3.81
N THR A 72 -9.66 2.69 4.41
CA THR A 72 -8.95 3.53 5.40
C THR A 72 -8.62 2.74 6.66
N LEU A 73 -9.56 1.95 7.18
CA LEU A 73 -9.35 1.10 8.36
C LEU A 73 -8.32 -0.01 8.11
N VAL A 74 -8.35 -0.64 6.93
CA VAL A 74 -7.35 -1.65 6.55
C VAL A 74 -5.97 -1.02 6.41
N SER A 75 -5.87 0.18 5.82
CA SER A 75 -4.61 0.92 5.75
C SER A 75 -4.03 1.18 7.15
N ARG A 76 -4.86 1.59 8.12
CA ARG A 76 -4.45 1.77 9.52
C ARG A 76 -4.08 0.44 10.20
N LEU A 77 -4.77 -0.64 9.88
CA LEU A 77 -4.51 -1.97 10.43
C LEU A 77 -3.12 -2.48 10.01
N ILE A 78 -2.69 -2.17 8.78
CA ILE A 78 -1.36 -2.48 8.28
C ILE A 78 -0.30 -1.53 8.87
N ASP A 79 -0.59 -0.22 8.93
CA ASP A 79 0.35 0.80 9.41
C ASP A 79 0.78 0.60 10.87
N ARG A 80 -0.20 0.38 11.76
CA ARG A 80 0.02 0.30 13.21
C ARG A 80 1.08 -0.73 13.64
N PRO A 81 1.08 -1.98 13.16
CA PRO A 81 2.08 -2.96 13.55
C PRO A 81 3.43 -2.76 12.88
N ILE A 82 3.51 -2.22 11.66
CA ILE A 82 4.79 -2.08 10.94
C ILE A 82 5.55 -0.81 11.32
N ARG A 83 4.85 0.28 11.64
CA ARG A 83 5.44 1.57 12.01
C ARG A 83 6.49 1.49 13.12
N PRO A 84 6.27 0.76 14.25
CA PRO A 84 7.28 0.65 15.31
C PRO A 84 8.44 -0.29 14.98
N LEU A 85 8.42 -1.00 13.83
CA LEU A 85 9.50 -1.91 13.43
C LEU A 85 10.64 -1.20 12.69
N PHE A 86 10.44 0.06 12.28
CA PHE A 86 11.48 0.85 11.64
C PHE A 86 12.50 1.33 12.67
N ALA A 87 13.76 1.42 12.25
CA ALA A 87 14.84 1.88 13.12
C ALA A 87 14.59 3.33 13.59
N ASP A 88 14.96 3.62 14.84
CA ASP A 88 14.86 4.97 15.40
C ASP A 88 15.64 5.97 14.53
N GLY A 89 14.99 7.09 14.20
CA GLY A 89 15.58 8.13 13.36
C GLY A 89 15.52 7.89 11.85
N TYR A 90 14.88 6.80 11.39
CA TYR A 90 14.61 6.58 9.97
C TYR A 90 13.61 7.63 9.44
N LYS A 91 14.02 8.41 8.43
CA LYS A 91 13.28 9.58 7.92
C LYS A 91 13.06 9.57 6.41
N ASN A 92 13.24 8.42 5.78
CA ASN A 92 13.03 8.29 4.35
C ASN A 92 11.54 8.11 4.08
N ASP A 93 11.01 8.88 3.11
CA ASP A 93 9.61 8.79 2.68
C ASP A 93 9.33 7.39 2.15
N THR A 94 8.44 6.66 2.83
CA THR A 94 8.16 5.23 2.61
C THR A 94 6.68 5.03 2.33
N GLN A 95 6.37 4.31 1.25
CA GLN A 95 5.01 3.99 0.80
C GLN A 95 4.84 2.52 0.44
#